data_AF-A0A6P2FI77-F1
#
_entry.id   AF-A0A6P2FI77-F1
#
_cell.length_a   1.000
_cell.length_b   1.000
_cell.length_c   1.000
_cell.angle_alpha   90.00
_cell.angle_beta   90.00
_cell.angle_gamma   90.00
#
_symmetry.space_group_name_H-M   'P 1'
#
loop_
_entity.id
_entity.type
_entity.pdbx_description
1 polymer ?
#
loop_
_entity_poly.entity_id
_entity_poly.type
_entity_poly.pdbx_seq_one_letter_code
_entity_poly.pdbx_strand_id
1 'polypeptide(L)'
;MSLCVVIYSLFEGELRLDRFTKVDDVSQALDRLFARPGGRVAIDLAFDPLPSNVISGLLGNAECRVCASERVIPLLAESIVSDTSEAGLVGHVKFYAAFPAPQSREGRSLNGRESGTGWLASLSVSDRELQRQLVAVGIGDERSYQANEHLLPPHLRVAAARTRYMQLAGAPPDPVEILDNLNACPPWVVGARLKDLPLSVRQANVLRAYSLRTVGEVSRFGNSGLLKLPNLGLKSVRELGVTIYELMLREPAIGSSTIGALNGLAIEIPLPHADGSFIEMLRDELRGYGGIAEVVLLERWGLLGERSTLQQLAEKHGLTRERIRQIEVKTAERLRGAGVWVTFSQHVDGLLDSRETPLWMDRLPAEDPWFGDDAWLTHGLATCIELFLGPRFHLVEIKQRPAVSALAPTEWRRIIEDCKLILGPELSHDEDRVWRLAAAVLVEKGSELRGELVSHLTVPSETDSEAELPAVDPDVALSRQLERALLEQTLLRIAES
;
A
#
# COMPACT_ATOMS: atom_id res chain seq x y z
N MET A 1 -39.76 3.10 -27.65
CA MET A 1 -38.56 2.56 -27.00
C MET A 1 -37.40 3.48 -27.31
N SER A 2 -36.82 4.09 -26.29
CA SER A 2 -35.74 5.06 -26.43
C SER A 2 -34.42 4.30 -26.24
N LEU A 3 -33.74 3.98 -27.34
CA LEU A 3 -32.41 3.37 -27.29
C LEU A 3 -31.39 4.50 -27.10
N CYS A 4 -30.50 4.41 -26.12
CA CYS A 4 -29.33 5.30 -26.05
C CYS A 4 -28.07 4.46 -25.90
N VAL A 5 -27.27 4.39 -26.96
CA VAL A 5 -26.00 3.67 -26.97
C VAL A 5 -24.88 4.68 -27.04
N VAL A 6 -23.95 4.60 -26.10
CA VAL A 6 -22.72 5.39 -26.12
C VAL A 6 -21.56 4.46 -26.38
N ILE A 7 -20.89 4.64 -27.52
CA ILE A 7 -19.67 3.90 -27.86
C ILE A 7 -18.48 4.80 -27.55
N TYR A 8 -17.59 4.30 -26.71
CA TYR A 8 -16.27 4.86 -26.44
C TYR A 8 -15.26 4.06 -27.26
N SER A 9 -14.53 4.72 -28.15
CA SER A 9 -13.47 4.06 -28.92
C SER A 9 -12.14 4.79 -28.71
N LEU A 10 -11.06 4.04 -28.53
CA LEU A 10 -9.71 4.56 -28.43
C LEU A 10 -8.91 4.00 -29.60
N PHE A 11 -8.52 4.89 -30.52
CA PHE A 11 -7.71 4.57 -31.69
C PHE A 11 -6.53 5.53 -31.76
N GLU A 12 -5.31 5.00 -31.87
CA GLU A 12 -4.07 5.80 -31.99
C GLU A 12 -3.89 6.87 -30.89
N GLY A 13 -4.48 6.65 -29.71
CA GLY A 13 -4.44 7.58 -28.58
C GLY A 13 -5.56 8.63 -28.56
N GLU A 14 -6.42 8.69 -29.58
CA GLU A 14 -7.61 9.56 -29.57
C GLU A 14 -8.83 8.82 -29.02
N LEU A 15 -9.44 9.39 -27.97
CA LEU A 15 -10.72 8.94 -27.43
C LEU A 15 -11.86 9.57 -28.23
N ARG A 16 -12.74 8.75 -28.80
CA ARG A 16 -13.96 9.18 -29.49
C ARG A 16 -15.19 8.65 -28.77
N LEU A 17 -16.21 9.51 -28.72
CA LEU A 17 -17.49 9.23 -28.09
C LEU A 17 -18.60 9.41 -29.13
N ASP A 18 -19.24 8.32 -29.49
CA ASP A 18 -20.35 8.31 -30.44
C ASP A 18 -21.64 7.92 -29.72
N ARG A 19 -22.72 8.70 -29.93
CA ARG A 19 -24.04 8.43 -29.35
C ARG A 19 -25.02 8.04 -30.44
N PHE A 20 -25.73 6.93 -30.22
CA PHE A 20 -26.69 6.39 -31.17
C PHE A 20 -28.06 6.21 -30.52
N THR A 21 -29.10 6.51 -31.29
CA THR A 21 -30.50 6.34 -30.88
C THR A 21 -31.25 5.27 -31.66
N LYS A 22 -30.59 4.63 -32.64
CA LYS A 22 -31.13 3.55 -33.47
C LYS A 22 -30.16 2.36 -33.50
N VAL A 23 -30.71 1.15 -33.45
CA VAL A 23 -29.93 -0.10 -33.42
C VAL A 23 -29.10 -0.28 -34.70
N ASP A 24 -29.67 0.04 -35.87
CA ASP A 24 -28.97 -0.12 -37.15
C ASP A 24 -27.72 0.76 -37.25
N ASP A 25 -27.75 1.96 -36.65
CA ASP A 25 -26.61 2.88 -36.63
C ASP A 25 -25.49 2.35 -35.71
N VAL A 26 -25.86 1.70 -34.59
CA VAL A 26 -24.93 1.02 -33.69
C VAL A 26 -24.24 -0.14 -34.40
N SER A 27 -25.00 -0.98 -35.11
CA SER A 27 -24.44 -2.11 -35.86
C SER A 27 -23.44 -1.63 -36.91
N GLN A 28 -23.80 -0.63 -37.72
CA GLN A 28 -22.89 -0.07 -38.72
C GLN A 28 -21.66 0.59 -38.12
N ALA A 29 -21.79 1.26 -36.96
CA ALA A 29 -20.65 1.85 -36.27
C ALA A 29 -19.70 0.78 -35.73
N LEU A 30 -20.24 -0.30 -35.16
CA LEU A 30 -19.47 -1.44 -34.69
C LEU A 30 -18.76 -2.15 -35.85
N ASP A 31 -19.43 -2.40 -36.97
CA ASP A 31 -18.80 -3.02 -38.16
C ASP A 31 -17.60 -2.19 -38.65
N ARG A 32 -17.72 -0.85 -38.66
CA ARG A 32 -16.62 0.05 -39.03
C ARG A 32 -15.49 0.05 -38.01
N LEU A 33 -15.80 -0.05 -36.72
CA LEU A 33 -14.82 -0.12 -35.63
C LEU A 33 -14.07 -1.45 -35.66
N PHE A 34 -14.78 -2.56 -35.91
CA PHE A 34 -14.24 -3.91 -35.98
C PHE A 34 -13.42 -4.16 -37.25
N ALA A 35 -13.70 -3.44 -38.34
CA ALA A 35 -12.86 -3.49 -39.54
C ALA A 35 -11.46 -2.88 -39.36
N ARG A 36 -11.17 -2.21 -38.23
CA ARG A 36 -9.88 -1.56 -37.96
C ARG A 36 -9.01 -2.38 -36.99
N PRO A 37 -7.79 -2.80 -37.39
CA PRO A 37 -6.89 -3.51 -36.50
C PRO A 37 -6.35 -2.59 -35.38
N GLY A 38 -6.20 -3.12 -34.16
CA GLY A 38 -5.53 -2.45 -33.04
C GLY A 38 -6.39 -1.50 -32.20
N GLY A 39 -7.70 -1.41 -32.43
CA GLY A 39 -8.61 -0.60 -31.63
C GLY A 39 -8.91 -1.17 -30.25
N ARG A 40 -9.30 -0.32 -29.31
CA ARG A 40 -10.04 -0.72 -28.09
C ARG A 40 -11.39 -0.05 -28.10
N VAL A 41 -12.45 -0.82 -27.83
CA VAL A 41 -13.82 -0.31 -27.81
C VAL A 41 -14.46 -0.67 -26.48
N ALA A 42 -15.04 0.33 -25.82
CA ALA A 42 -15.92 0.16 -24.68
C ALA A 42 -17.32 0.65 -25.08
N ILE A 43 -18.35 -0.16 -24.82
CA ILE A 43 -19.72 0.16 -25.19
C ILE A 43 -20.53 0.29 -23.91
N ASP A 44 -21.16 1.43 -23.69
CA ASP A 44 -22.12 1.64 -22.60
C ASP A 44 -23.52 1.66 -23.20
N LEU A 45 -24.32 0.68 -22.77
CA LEU A 45 -25.67 0.48 -23.24
C LEU A 45 -26.67 0.89 -22.14
N ALA A 46 -27.48 1.91 -22.42
CA ALA A 46 -28.59 2.33 -21.57
C ALA A 46 -29.91 2.09 -22.31
N PHE A 47 -30.75 1.18 -21.78
CA PHE A 47 -31.96 0.74 -22.47
C PHE A 47 -33.18 0.63 -21.55
N ASP A 48 -34.35 0.64 -22.19
CA ASP A 48 -35.65 0.40 -21.58
C ASP A 48 -36.58 -0.35 -22.58
N PRO A 49 -36.96 -1.62 -22.32
CA PRO A 49 -36.17 -2.86 -22.15
C PRO A 49 -35.68 -3.51 -23.48
N LEU A 50 -34.78 -4.49 -23.41
CA LEU A 50 -34.06 -5.11 -24.55
C LEU A 50 -34.83 -6.27 -25.23
N PRO A 51 -34.93 -6.30 -26.57
CA PRO A 51 -35.36 -7.50 -27.30
C PRO A 51 -34.20 -8.51 -27.46
N SER A 52 -34.48 -9.80 -27.24
CA SER A 52 -33.50 -10.91 -27.18
C SER A 52 -32.70 -11.16 -28.46
N ASN A 53 -33.23 -10.76 -29.61
CA ASN A 53 -32.58 -10.88 -30.91
C ASN A 53 -31.36 -9.94 -31.08
N VAL A 54 -31.33 -8.79 -30.41
CA VAL A 54 -30.22 -7.82 -30.48
C VAL A 54 -28.99 -8.34 -29.75
N ILE A 55 -29.18 -8.98 -28.58
CA ILE A 55 -28.10 -9.57 -27.78
C ILE A 55 -27.44 -10.72 -28.56
N SER A 56 -28.25 -11.56 -29.20
CA SER A 56 -27.76 -12.70 -30.00
C SER A 56 -26.93 -12.24 -31.21
N GLY A 57 -27.32 -11.14 -31.86
CA GLY A 57 -26.56 -10.55 -32.98
C GLY A 57 -25.20 -9.98 -32.55
N LEU A 58 -25.14 -9.33 -31.38
CA LEU A 58 -23.89 -8.77 -30.83
C LEU A 58 -22.89 -9.85 -30.38
N LEU A 59 -23.39 -10.99 -29.89
CA LEU A 59 -22.55 -12.10 -29.41
C LEU A 59 -22.11 -13.06 -30.52
N GLY A 60 -22.81 -13.08 -31.67
CA GLY A 60 -22.55 -14.04 -32.75
C GLY A 60 -21.36 -13.73 -33.66
N ASN A 61 -20.80 -12.50 -33.64
CA ASN A 61 -19.93 -12.01 -34.70
C ASN A 61 -18.48 -11.64 -34.32
N ALA A 62 -17.96 -12.01 -33.15
CA ALA A 62 -16.55 -11.76 -32.85
C ALA A 62 -15.95 -12.71 -31.81
N GLU A 63 -14.64 -12.99 -31.93
CA GLU A 63 -13.78 -13.53 -30.86
C GLU A 63 -13.58 -12.48 -29.74
N CYS A 64 -14.67 -11.95 -29.18
CA CYS A 64 -14.64 -10.94 -28.13
C CYS A 64 -14.74 -11.59 -26.75
N ARG A 65 -13.88 -11.17 -25.81
CA ARG A 65 -14.07 -11.43 -24.38
C ARG A 65 -15.10 -10.46 -23.83
N VAL A 66 -16.23 -10.97 -23.36
CA VAL A 66 -17.30 -10.17 -22.75
C VAL A 66 -17.11 -10.14 -21.24
N CYS A 67 -16.92 -8.95 -20.66
CA CYS A 67 -16.92 -8.73 -19.21
C CYS A 67 -18.21 -7.99 -18.82
N ALA A 68 -19.10 -8.66 -18.09
CA ALA A 68 -20.35 -8.07 -17.58
C ALA A 68 -20.26 -7.79 -16.08
N SER A 69 -21.02 -6.80 -15.59
CA SER A 69 -21.15 -6.50 -14.16
C SER A 69 -21.85 -7.66 -13.42
N GLU A 70 -21.48 -7.90 -12.15
CA GLU A 70 -22.04 -8.99 -11.30
C GLU A 70 -23.57 -8.97 -11.21
N ARG A 71 -24.22 -7.82 -11.44
CA ARG A 71 -25.68 -7.71 -11.44
C ARG A 71 -26.36 -8.26 -12.70
N VAL A 72 -25.62 -8.41 -13.80
CA VAL A 72 -26.13 -8.80 -15.13
C VAL A 72 -25.86 -10.28 -15.42
N ILE A 73 -24.81 -10.85 -14.81
CA ILE A 73 -24.39 -12.24 -15.02
C ILE A 73 -25.51 -13.27 -14.75
N PRO A 74 -26.32 -13.17 -13.66
CA PRO A 74 -27.42 -14.11 -13.43
C PRO A 74 -28.52 -14.03 -14.51
N LEU A 75 -28.79 -12.83 -15.05
CA LEU A 75 -29.85 -12.57 -16.04
C LEU A 75 -29.46 -13.04 -17.46
N LEU A 76 -28.16 -12.97 -17.79
CA LEU A 76 -27.61 -13.53 -19.03
C LEU A 76 -27.66 -15.06 -19.04
N ALA A 77 -27.53 -15.71 -17.88
CA ALA A 77 -27.62 -17.16 -17.77
C ALA A 77 -29.06 -17.68 -17.96
N GLU A 78 -30.06 -16.95 -17.48
CA GLU A 78 -31.48 -17.32 -17.61
C GLU A 78 -32.03 -17.08 -19.03
N SER A 79 -31.58 -16.02 -19.70
CA SER A 79 -32.05 -15.66 -21.06
C SER A 79 -31.56 -16.61 -22.16
N ILE A 80 -30.56 -17.45 -21.88
CA ILE A 80 -30.03 -18.46 -22.81
C ILE A 80 -30.85 -19.77 -22.72
N VAL A 81 -31.76 -19.93 -21.74
CA VAL A 81 -32.42 -21.22 -21.48
C VAL A 81 -33.95 -21.20 -21.53
N SER A 82 -34.66 -20.07 -21.53
CA SER A 82 -36.13 -20.14 -21.70
C SER A 82 -36.80 -18.90 -22.28
N ASP A 83 -37.69 -19.18 -23.22
CA ASP A 83 -38.64 -18.28 -23.86
C ASP A 83 -39.88 -18.14 -22.96
N THR A 84 -39.95 -17.14 -22.07
CA THR A 84 -41.23 -16.61 -21.56
C THR A 84 -41.11 -15.29 -20.79
N SER A 85 -42.04 -14.39 -21.15
CA SER A 85 -42.69 -13.28 -20.42
C SER A 85 -41.89 -12.07 -19.92
N GLU A 86 -42.35 -10.92 -20.42
CA GLU A 86 -42.10 -9.53 -20.06
C GLU A 86 -41.80 -9.29 -18.58
N ALA A 87 -40.55 -8.95 -18.28
CA ALA A 87 -40.17 -8.21 -17.09
C ALA A 87 -39.50 -6.90 -17.54
N GLY A 88 -40.19 -5.78 -17.31
CA GLY A 88 -39.62 -4.44 -17.53
C GLY A 88 -38.51 -4.17 -16.53
N LEU A 89 -37.26 -4.19 -17.00
CA LEU A 89 -36.11 -3.76 -16.21
C LEU A 89 -35.27 -2.77 -17.01
N VAL A 90 -35.07 -1.60 -16.41
CA VAL A 90 -34.10 -0.59 -16.84
C VAL A 90 -32.73 -1.00 -16.29
N GLY A 91 -31.73 -1.11 -17.15
CA GLY A 91 -30.40 -1.56 -16.78
C GLY A 91 -29.30 -0.90 -17.61
N HIS A 92 -28.11 -0.81 -17.01
CA HIS A 92 -26.88 -0.39 -17.67
C HIS A 92 -25.97 -1.60 -17.86
N VAL A 93 -25.48 -1.81 -19.09
CA VAL A 93 -24.53 -2.88 -19.39
C VAL A 93 -23.31 -2.27 -20.08
N LYS A 94 -22.12 -2.57 -19.55
CA LYS A 94 -20.83 -2.16 -20.13
C LYS A 94 -20.16 -3.35 -20.79
N PHE A 95 -19.65 -3.16 -22.00
CA PHE A 95 -18.87 -4.15 -22.75
C PHE A 95 -17.47 -3.61 -23.02
N TYR A 96 -16.46 -4.48 -22.96
CA TYR A 96 -15.09 -4.15 -23.31
C TYR A 96 -14.58 -5.16 -24.35
N ALA A 97 -14.06 -4.67 -25.47
CA ALA A 97 -13.42 -5.51 -26.49
C ALA A 97 -11.99 -5.02 -26.75
N ALA A 98 -11.03 -5.95 -26.75
CA ALA A 98 -9.63 -5.70 -27.10
C ALA A 98 -9.21 -6.67 -28.22
N PHE A 99 -8.60 -6.13 -29.27
CA PHE A 99 -8.22 -6.91 -30.45
C PHE A 99 -6.71 -7.21 -30.46
N PRO A 100 -6.28 -8.40 -30.94
CA PRO A 100 -4.87 -8.74 -31.03
C PRO A 100 -4.15 -7.85 -32.05
N ALA A 101 -2.89 -7.51 -31.75
CA ALA A 101 -2.01 -6.80 -32.68
C ALA A 101 -1.70 -7.69 -33.92
N PRO A 102 -1.51 -7.11 -35.12
CA PRO A 102 -1.18 -7.88 -36.30
C PRO A 102 0.13 -8.65 -36.08
N GLN A 103 0.10 -9.96 -36.32
CA GLN A 103 1.30 -10.80 -36.30
C GLN A 103 2.28 -10.30 -37.37
N SER A 104 3.44 -9.80 -36.92
CA SER A 104 4.50 -9.35 -37.81
C SER A 104 5.09 -10.56 -38.55
N ARG A 105 5.01 -10.53 -39.89
CA ARG A 105 5.76 -11.45 -40.75
C ARG A 105 7.26 -11.25 -40.52
N GLU A 106 7.96 -12.33 -40.24
CA GLU A 106 9.41 -12.40 -40.13
C GLU A 106 10.10 -11.86 -41.38
N GLY A 107 11.07 -10.95 -41.20
CA GLY A 107 11.81 -10.35 -42.31
C GLY A 107 13.07 -9.58 -41.90
N ARG A 108 14.21 -10.29 -41.96
CA ARG A 108 15.61 -9.85 -42.17
C ARG A 108 16.27 -8.83 -41.23
N SER A 109 17.34 -9.34 -40.61
CA SER A 109 18.38 -8.66 -39.85
C SER A 109 19.23 -7.69 -40.69
N LEU A 110 19.49 -6.50 -40.15
CA LEU A 110 20.66 -5.66 -40.43
C LEU A 110 21.15 -4.96 -39.13
N ASN A 111 22.35 -5.35 -38.70
CA ASN A 111 23.36 -4.62 -37.91
C ASN A 111 23.05 -4.11 -36.47
N GLY A 112 23.61 -4.82 -35.47
CA GLY A 112 24.60 -4.24 -34.55
C GLY A 112 24.14 -3.39 -33.35
N ARG A 113 22.85 -3.35 -33.02
CA ARG A 113 22.36 -2.98 -31.70
C ARG A 113 21.38 -4.06 -31.28
N GLU A 114 21.73 -4.84 -30.25
CA GLU A 114 20.81 -5.80 -29.65
C GLU A 114 19.62 -5.05 -29.08
N SER A 115 18.60 -4.88 -29.92
CA SER A 115 17.29 -4.46 -29.50
C SER A 115 16.75 -5.60 -28.65
N GLY A 116 16.61 -5.37 -27.34
CA GLY A 116 16.17 -6.39 -26.39
C GLY A 116 14.94 -7.13 -26.91
N THR A 117 14.85 -8.43 -26.65
CA THR A 117 13.70 -9.25 -27.05
C THR A 117 12.66 -9.33 -25.93
N GLY A 118 11.38 -9.45 -26.27
CA GLY A 118 10.30 -9.69 -25.31
C GLY A 118 9.88 -8.43 -24.52
N TRP A 119 9.52 -8.60 -23.25
CA TRP A 119 8.99 -7.51 -22.42
C TRP A 119 9.99 -6.36 -22.20
N LEU A 120 11.30 -6.63 -22.23
CA LEU A 120 12.36 -5.62 -22.18
C LEU A 120 12.39 -4.71 -23.43
N ALA A 121 11.92 -5.21 -24.58
CA ALA A 121 11.73 -4.38 -25.76
C ALA A 121 10.67 -3.30 -25.52
N SER A 122 9.57 -3.69 -24.86
CA SER A 122 8.45 -2.79 -24.55
C SER A 122 8.85 -1.69 -23.56
N LEU A 123 9.79 -1.98 -22.65
CA LEU A 123 10.34 -0.99 -21.72
C LEU A 123 11.07 0.17 -22.43
N SER A 124 11.72 -0.08 -23.56
CA SER A 124 12.39 1.00 -24.32
C SER A 124 11.44 2.10 -24.80
N VAL A 125 10.15 1.77 -24.89
CA VAL A 125 9.09 2.68 -25.30
C VAL A 125 8.43 3.31 -24.07
N SER A 126 8.12 2.53 -23.04
CA SER A 126 7.38 3.01 -21.87
C SER A 126 8.24 3.65 -20.78
N ASP A 127 9.44 3.11 -20.53
CA ASP A 127 10.33 3.54 -19.45
C ASP A 127 11.80 3.25 -19.79
N ARG A 128 12.42 4.22 -20.48
CA ARG A 128 13.84 4.13 -20.90
C ARG A 128 14.83 4.22 -19.74
N GLU A 129 14.43 4.77 -18.61
CA GLU A 129 15.32 4.86 -17.45
C GLU A 129 15.42 3.50 -16.77
N LEU A 130 14.28 2.88 -16.47
CA LEU A 130 14.25 1.52 -15.92
C LEU A 130 14.98 0.54 -16.84
N GLN A 131 14.79 0.63 -18.17
CA GLN A 131 15.52 -0.22 -19.11
C GLN A 131 17.04 -0.03 -19.00
N ARG A 132 17.53 1.21 -18.94
CA ARG A 132 18.97 1.49 -18.81
C ARG A 132 19.53 0.91 -17.51
N GLN A 133 18.79 1.03 -16.41
CA GLN A 133 19.19 0.49 -15.11
C GLN A 133 19.21 -1.05 -15.10
N LEU A 134 18.24 -1.70 -15.74
CA LEU A 134 18.23 -3.16 -15.93
C LEU A 134 19.44 -3.63 -16.75
N VAL A 135 19.72 -2.96 -17.88
CA VAL A 135 20.87 -3.31 -18.73
C VAL A 135 22.19 -3.09 -17.99
N ALA A 136 22.29 -2.04 -17.15
CA ALA A 136 23.47 -1.76 -16.35
C ALA A 136 23.84 -2.90 -15.37
N VAL A 137 22.86 -3.68 -14.90
CA VAL A 137 23.09 -4.87 -14.07
C VAL A 137 23.09 -6.18 -14.88
N GLY A 138 23.18 -6.10 -16.20
CA GLY A 138 23.24 -7.26 -17.09
C GLY A 138 21.90 -7.97 -17.30
N ILE A 139 20.78 -7.26 -17.20
CA ILE A 139 19.43 -7.76 -17.54
C ILE A 139 19.03 -7.22 -18.92
N GLY A 140 19.21 -8.04 -19.96
CA GLY A 140 18.92 -7.69 -21.35
C GLY A 140 17.79 -8.52 -21.99
N ASP A 141 17.41 -9.63 -21.36
CA ASP A 141 16.36 -10.54 -21.81
C ASP A 141 15.66 -11.23 -20.61
N GLU A 142 14.68 -12.08 -20.89
CA GLU A 142 13.95 -12.83 -19.87
C GLU A 142 14.86 -13.77 -19.06
N ARG A 143 15.84 -14.39 -19.70
CA ARG A 143 16.73 -15.37 -19.06
C ARG A 143 17.67 -14.67 -18.07
N SER A 144 18.26 -13.56 -18.47
CA SER A 144 19.10 -12.72 -17.63
C SER A 144 18.31 -12.04 -16.52
N TYR A 145 17.05 -11.64 -16.75
CA TYR A 145 16.17 -11.20 -15.66
C TYR A 145 16.01 -12.28 -14.60
N GLN A 146 15.63 -13.49 -14.98
CA GLN A 146 15.45 -14.59 -14.02
C GLN A 146 16.72 -14.91 -13.23
N ALA A 147 17.90 -14.75 -13.85
CA ALA A 147 19.18 -14.99 -13.20
C ALA A 147 19.63 -13.83 -12.29
N ASN A 148 19.44 -12.59 -12.72
CA ASN A 148 20.13 -11.42 -12.16
C ASN A 148 19.21 -10.45 -11.40
N GLU A 149 17.89 -10.69 -11.36
CA GLU A 149 16.95 -9.75 -10.71
C GLU A 149 17.24 -9.49 -9.22
N HIS A 150 17.89 -10.44 -8.54
CA HIS A 150 18.34 -10.27 -7.16
C HIS A 150 19.47 -9.23 -6.98
N LEU A 151 20.13 -8.82 -8.07
CA LEU A 151 21.15 -7.77 -8.07
C LEU A 151 20.54 -6.36 -8.16
N LEU A 152 19.24 -6.25 -8.42
CA LEU A 152 18.56 -4.96 -8.50
C LEU A 152 18.32 -4.38 -7.10
N PRO A 153 18.45 -3.05 -6.95
CA PRO A 153 17.86 -2.34 -5.82
C PRO A 153 16.39 -2.71 -5.63
N PRO A 154 15.88 -2.81 -4.39
CA PRO A 154 14.52 -3.28 -4.11
C PRO A 154 13.42 -2.61 -4.92
N HIS A 155 13.42 -1.28 -4.98
CA HIS A 155 12.43 -0.51 -5.75
C HIS A 155 12.47 -0.82 -7.26
N LEU A 156 13.66 -0.96 -7.86
CA LEU A 156 13.81 -1.33 -9.27
C LEU A 156 13.38 -2.76 -9.55
N ARG A 157 13.66 -3.65 -8.59
CA ARG A 157 13.26 -5.06 -8.65
C ARG A 157 11.74 -5.19 -8.71
N VAL A 158 11.01 -4.49 -7.85
CA VAL A 158 9.53 -4.45 -7.84
C VAL A 158 8.99 -3.80 -9.12
N ALA A 159 9.56 -2.67 -9.55
CA ALA A 159 9.16 -1.99 -10.78
C ALA A 159 9.31 -2.90 -12.01
N ALA A 160 10.47 -3.55 -12.15
CA ALA A 160 10.75 -4.49 -13.24
C ALA A 160 9.82 -5.70 -13.22
N ALA A 161 9.54 -6.27 -12.04
CA ALA A 161 8.59 -7.36 -11.90
C ALA A 161 7.17 -6.99 -12.29
N ARG A 162 6.71 -5.79 -11.92
CA ARG A 162 5.38 -5.31 -12.29
C ARG A 162 5.26 -5.14 -13.80
N THR A 163 6.28 -4.55 -14.44
CA THR A 163 6.29 -4.40 -15.90
C THR A 163 6.33 -5.75 -16.60
N ARG A 164 7.21 -6.66 -16.16
CA ARG A 164 7.25 -8.03 -16.69
C ARG A 164 5.89 -8.73 -16.54
N TYR A 165 5.29 -8.66 -15.35
CA TYR A 165 3.98 -9.26 -15.10
C TYR A 165 2.93 -8.72 -16.06
N MET A 166 2.85 -7.38 -16.21
CA MET A 166 1.89 -6.74 -17.12
C MET A 166 2.04 -7.22 -18.57
N GLN A 167 3.27 -7.41 -19.03
CA GLN A 167 3.54 -7.86 -20.39
C GLN A 167 3.19 -9.34 -20.59
N LEU A 168 3.45 -10.20 -19.59
CA LEU A 168 3.19 -11.63 -19.68
C LEU A 168 1.71 -11.99 -19.41
N ALA A 169 1.07 -11.32 -18.46
CA ALA A 169 -0.34 -11.55 -18.09
C ALA A 169 -1.31 -10.72 -18.93
N GLY A 170 -0.84 -9.65 -19.59
CA GLY A 170 -1.68 -8.72 -20.36
C GLY A 170 -2.47 -7.73 -19.50
N ALA A 171 -2.30 -7.76 -18.17
CA ALA A 171 -3.00 -6.93 -17.20
C ALA A 171 -2.08 -6.66 -15.98
N PRO A 172 -2.31 -5.56 -15.22
CA PRO A 172 -1.62 -5.35 -13.95
C PRO A 172 -1.91 -6.50 -12.97
N PRO A 173 -0.98 -6.77 -12.01
CA PRO A 173 -1.23 -7.76 -10.98
C PRO A 173 -2.47 -7.37 -10.17
N ASP A 174 -3.34 -8.35 -9.94
CA ASP A 174 -4.59 -8.20 -9.21
C ASP A 174 -4.75 -9.40 -8.26
N PRO A 175 -5.16 -9.20 -7.00
CA PRO A 175 -5.24 -10.28 -6.01
C PRO A 175 -6.25 -11.38 -6.35
N VAL A 176 -7.22 -11.12 -7.24
CA VAL A 176 -8.17 -12.11 -7.73
C VAL A 176 -7.55 -12.93 -8.85
N GLU A 177 -6.88 -12.29 -9.81
CA GLU A 177 -6.34 -12.97 -11.00
C GLU A 177 -4.92 -13.49 -10.87
N ILE A 178 -4.18 -13.10 -9.82
CA ILE A 178 -2.76 -13.45 -9.67
C ILE A 178 -2.50 -14.95 -9.63
N LEU A 179 -3.45 -15.73 -9.09
CA LEU A 179 -3.34 -17.19 -9.00
C LEU A 179 -3.38 -17.87 -10.37
N ASP A 180 -4.07 -17.28 -11.35
CA ASP A 180 -4.10 -17.78 -12.73
C ASP A 180 -2.88 -17.34 -13.55
N ASN A 181 -2.11 -16.39 -13.03
CA ASN A 181 -0.97 -15.75 -13.70
C ASN A 181 0.35 -15.91 -12.93
N LEU A 182 0.47 -16.91 -12.05
CA LEU A 182 1.67 -17.11 -11.22
C LEU A 182 2.96 -17.31 -12.03
N ASN A 183 2.87 -17.75 -13.29
CA ASN A 183 4.04 -17.85 -14.17
C ASN A 183 4.57 -16.47 -14.63
N ALA A 184 3.74 -15.43 -14.57
CA ALA A 184 4.11 -14.04 -14.82
C ALA A 184 4.70 -13.35 -13.57
N CYS A 185 4.54 -13.94 -12.37
CA CYS A 185 5.16 -13.44 -11.15
C CYS A 185 6.70 -13.55 -11.23
N PRO A 186 7.40 -12.70 -10.48
CA PRO A 186 8.87 -12.68 -10.48
C PRO A 186 9.47 -13.84 -9.67
N PRO A 187 10.78 -14.14 -9.84
CA PRO A 187 11.41 -15.32 -9.25
C PRO A 187 11.29 -15.41 -7.72
N TRP A 188 11.39 -14.30 -6.98
CA TRP A 188 11.26 -14.33 -5.52
C TRP A 188 9.86 -14.70 -5.05
N VAL A 189 8.81 -14.34 -5.80
CA VAL A 189 7.42 -14.72 -5.49
C VAL A 189 7.24 -16.20 -5.77
N VAL A 190 7.61 -16.66 -6.97
CA VAL A 190 7.46 -18.05 -7.40
C VAL A 190 8.29 -19.01 -6.51
N GLY A 191 9.49 -18.59 -6.11
CA GLY A 191 10.38 -19.34 -5.23
C GLY A 191 10.02 -19.29 -3.75
N ALA A 192 9.12 -18.41 -3.33
CA ALA A 192 8.75 -18.27 -1.92
C ALA A 192 8.11 -19.54 -1.38
N ARG A 193 8.53 -19.93 -0.17
CA ARG A 193 8.01 -21.12 0.51
C ARG A 193 6.67 -20.80 1.15
N LEU A 194 5.69 -21.67 0.91
CA LEU A 194 4.33 -21.49 1.45
C LEU A 194 4.29 -21.47 2.99
N LYS A 195 5.26 -22.13 3.65
CA LYS A 195 5.36 -22.14 5.11
C LYS A 195 5.84 -20.80 5.72
N ASP A 196 6.47 -19.95 4.92
CA ASP A 196 7.01 -18.65 5.36
C ASP A 196 6.00 -17.53 5.06
N LEU A 197 4.87 -17.85 4.42
CA LEU A 197 3.76 -16.93 4.18
C LEU A 197 2.78 -16.94 5.37
N PRO A 198 2.10 -15.81 5.66
CA PRO A 198 1.11 -15.70 6.73
C PRO A 198 -0.22 -16.39 6.36
N LEU A 199 -0.17 -17.69 6.08
CA LEU A 199 -1.33 -18.48 5.70
C LEU A 199 -2.16 -18.85 6.93
N SER A 200 -3.48 -18.89 6.75
CA SER A 200 -4.36 -19.54 7.73
C SER A 200 -3.99 -21.02 7.91
N VAL A 201 -4.24 -21.55 9.11
CA VAL A 201 -4.03 -22.97 9.43
C VAL A 201 -4.71 -23.88 8.38
N ARG A 202 -5.89 -23.48 7.90
CA ARG A 202 -6.65 -24.19 6.87
C ARG A 202 -5.92 -24.24 5.54
N GLN A 203 -5.44 -23.10 5.03
CA GLN A 203 -4.67 -23.04 3.78
C GLN A 203 -3.39 -23.87 3.89
N ALA A 204 -2.62 -23.67 4.97
CA ALA A 204 -1.36 -24.37 5.19
C ALA A 204 -1.54 -25.90 5.23
N ASN A 205 -2.58 -26.39 5.90
CA ASN A 205 -2.88 -27.82 5.98
C ASN A 205 -3.28 -28.41 4.63
N VAL A 206 -4.13 -27.72 3.86
CA VAL A 206 -4.52 -28.20 2.52
C VAL A 206 -3.32 -28.23 1.58
N LEU A 207 -2.57 -27.13 1.48
CA LEU A 207 -1.41 -27.04 0.57
C LEU A 207 -0.36 -28.11 0.91
N ARG A 208 -0.12 -28.36 2.21
CA ARG A 208 0.77 -29.43 2.69
C ARG A 208 0.26 -30.83 2.32
N ALA A 209 -1.05 -31.09 2.43
CA ALA A 209 -1.64 -32.37 2.07
C ALA A 209 -1.46 -32.70 0.58
N TYR A 210 -1.39 -31.67 -0.27
CA TYR A 210 -1.08 -31.78 -1.70
C TYR A 210 0.41 -31.67 -2.04
N SER A 211 1.29 -31.75 -1.03
CA SER A 211 2.75 -31.66 -1.16
C SER A 211 3.25 -30.38 -1.84
N LEU A 212 2.49 -29.28 -1.74
CA LEU A 212 2.88 -27.98 -2.25
C LEU A 212 3.77 -27.27 -1.21
N ARG A 213 4.95 -26.85 -1.65
CA ARG A 213 6.03 -26.25 -0.86
C ARG A 213 6.30 -24.81 -1.25
N THR A 214 6.13 -24.45 -2.52
CA THR A 214 6.39 -23.10 -3.04
C THR A 214 5.18 -22.51 -3.75
N VAL A 215 5.16 -21.18 -3.88
CA VAL A 215 4.13 -20.48 -4.65
C VAL A 215 4.12 -20.95 -6.11
N GLY A 216 5.28 -21.21 -6.70
CA GLY A 216 5.37 -21.72 -8.07
C GLY A 216 4.68 -23.06 -8.29
N GLU A 217 4.62 -23.93 -7.29
CA GLU A 217 3.90 -25.20 -7.40
C GLU A 217 2.38 -25.01 -7.40
N VAL A 218 1.88 -23.90 -6.84
CA VAL A 218 0.47 -23.51 -6.86
C VAL A 218 0.00 -23.16 -8.27
N SER A 219 0.90 -22.70 -9.16
CA SER A 219 0.56 -22.30 -10.54
C SER A 219 -0.09 -23.41 -11.37
N ARG A 220 0.12 -24.68 -10.99
CA ARG A 220 -0.47 -25.84 -11.66
C ARG A 220 -1.99 -25.95 -11.49
N PHE A 221 -2.55 -25.28 -10.49
CA PHE A 221 -3.96 -25.36 -10.17
C PHE A 221 -4.75 -24.15 -10.70
N GLY A 222 -4.16 -22.95 -10.68
CA GLY A 222 -4.90 -21.71 -10.88
C GLY A 222 -6.03 -21.53 -9.84
N ASN A 223 -6.87 -20.52 -10.01
CA ASN A 223 -8.04 -20.29 -9.15
C ASN A 223 -9.01 -21.47 -9.18
N SER A 224 -9.38 -21.91 -10.38
CA SER A 224 -10.39 -22.93 -10.57
C SER A 224 -9.96 -24.31 -10.08
N GLY A 225 -8.67 -24.67 -10.19
CA GLY A 225 -8.13 -25.91 -9.65
C GLY A 225 -7.98 -25.88 -8.14
N LEU A 226 -7.62 -24.73 -7.55
CA LEU A 226 -7.55 -24.58 -6.10
C LEU A 226 -8.92 -24.75 -5.43
N LEU A 227 -9.98 -24.25 -6.05
CA LEU A 227 -11.36 -24.44 -5.58
C LEU A 227 -11.83 -25.89 -5.61
N LYS A 228 -11.19 -26.75 -6.42
CA LYS A 228 -11.48 -28.19 -6.46
C LYS A 228 -10.78 -28.96 -5.34
N LEU A 229 -9.83 -28.34 -4.63
CA LEU A 229 -9.18 -28.98 -3.49
C LEU A 229 -10.16 -29.11 -2.32
N PRO A 230 -10.35 -30.32 -1.77
CA PRO A 230 -11.15 -30.52 -0.58
C PRO A 230 -10.67 -29.61 0.55
N ASN A 231 -11.63 -29.00 1.24
CA ASN A 231 -11.38 -28.08 2.34
C ASN A 231 -10.68 -26.76 1.94
N LEU A 232 -10.57 -26.39 0.67
CA LEU A 232 -10.15 -25.05 0.27
C LEU A 232 -11.32 -24.26 -0.34
N GLY A 233 -11.98 -23.45 0.49
CA GLY A 233 -13.13 -22.65 0.04
C GLY A 233 -12.72 -21.36 -0.68
N LEU A 234 -13.68 -20.74 -1.37
CA LEU A 234 -13.48 -19.47 -2.12
C LEU A 234 -12.80 -18.37 -1.31
N LYS A 235 -13.19 -18.20 -0.04
CA LYS A 235 -12.54 -17.25 0.87
C LYS A 235 -11.05 -17.53 1.02
N SER A 236 -10.67 -18.79 1.27
CA SER A 236 -9.28 -19.20 1.43
C SER A 236 -8.46 -19.08 0.15
N VAL A 237 -9.06 -19.31 -1.02
CA VAL A 237 -8.40 -19.09 -2.30
C VAL A 237 -8.14 -17.59 -2.50
N ARG A 238 -9.13 -16.73 -2.27
CA ARG A 238 -8.96 -15.27 -2.35
C ARG A 238 -7.91 -14.74 -1.38
N GLU A 239 -7.93 -15.20 -0.13
CA GLU A 239 -6.91 -14.81 0.87
C GLU A 239 -5.50 -15.25 0.46
N LEU A 240 -5.36 -16.40 -0.21
CA LEU A 240 -4.08 -16.85 -0.75
C LEU A 240 -3.62 -15.93 -1.89
N GLY A 241 -4.53 -15.55 -2.80
CA GLY A 241 -4.25 -14.57 -3.86
C GLY A 241 -3.77 -13.23 -3.32
N VAL A 242 -4.47 -12.68 -2.31
CA VAL A 242 -4.04 -11.45 -1.60
C VAL A 242 -2.66 -11.61 -0.98
N THR A 243 -2.39 -12.74 -0.31
CA THR A 243 -1.08 -12.98 0.32
C THR A 243 0.06 -13.00 -0.71
N ILE A 244 -0.15 -13.63 -1.86
CA ILE A 244 0.84 -13.69 -2.95
C ILE A 244 0.99 -12.32 -3.63
N TYR A 245 -0.10 -11.58 -3.79
CA TYR A 245 -0.09 -10.22 -4.31
C TYR A 245 0.71 -9.28 -3.41
N GLU A 246 0.47 -9.30 -2.10
CA GLU A 246 1.25 -8.52 -1.13
C GLU A 246 2.73 -8.91 -1.16
N LEU A 247 3.05 -10.21 -1.29
CA LEU A 247 4.44 -10.67 -1.44
C LEU A 247 5.12 -10.12 -2.70
N MET A 248 4.37 -9.95 -3.79
CA MET A 248 4.89 -9.37 -5.02
C MET A 248 5.18 -7.86 -4.87
N LEU A 249 4.38 -7.16 -4.08
CA LEU A 249 4.55 -5.72 -3.83
C LEU A 249 5.59 -5.42 -2.74
N ARG A 250 5.77 -6.31 -1.78
CA ARG A 250 6.76 -6.13 -0.72
C ARG A 250 8.16 -6.25 -1.31
N GLU A 251 9.01 -5.33 -0.88
CA GLU A 251 10.44 -5.46 -1.11
C GLU A 251 10.91 -6.78 -0.49
N PRO A 252 11.55 -7.68 -1.27
CA PRO A 252 12.13 -8.87 -0.69
C PRO A 252 13.19 -8.38 0.31
N ALA A 253 12.94 -8.59 1.60
CA ALA A 253 13.88 -8.26 2.65
C ALA A 253 15.21 -8.92 2.27
N ILE A 254 16.16 -8.10 1.82
CA ILE A 254 17.49 -8.56 1.45
C ILE A 254 18.02 -9.23 2.71
N GLY A 255 18.30 -10.54 2.63
CA GLY A 255 18.97 -11.25 3.72
C GLY A 255 20.15 -10.40 4.18
N SER A 256 20.14 -10.04 5.46
CA SER A 256 21.00 -9.07 6.14
C SER A 256 22.51 -9.37 6.01
N SER A 257 23.10 -9.22 4.81
CA SER A 257 24.53 -9.54 4.63
C SER A 257 25.29 -8.70 3.60
N THR A 258 24.67 -7.83 2.79
CA THR A 258 25.44 -7.05 1.79
C THR A 258 24.84 -5.67 1.49
N ILE A 259 24.57 -4.86 2.51
CA ILE A 259 24.27 -3.43 2.34
C ILE A 259 25.34 -2.63 3.08
N GLY A 260 26.53 -2.55 2.48
CA GLY A 260 27.64 -1.72 2.96
C GLY A 260 28.17 -0.73 1.92
N ALA A 261 27.57 -0.65 0.72
CA ALA A 261 28.23 -0.01 -0.44
C ALA A 261 27.39 1.00 -1.23
N LEU A 262 26.18 1.39 -0.79
CA LEU A 262 25.28 2.24 -1.61
C LEU A 262 24.79 3.56 -0.98
N ASN A 263 25.42 4.06 0.09
CA ASN A 263 25.05 5.35 0.69
C ASN A 263 25.56 6.60 -0.08
N GLY A 264 25.85 6.49 -1.38
CA GLY A 264 26.53 7.55 -2.14
C GLY A 264 25.69 8.28 -3.20
N LEU A 265 24.43 7.92 -3.41
CA LEU A 265 23.59 8.53 -4.45
C LEU A 265 22.28 9.02 -3.84
N ALA A 266 22.30 10.26 -3.36
CA ALA A 266 21.10 11.02 -3.05
C ALA A 266 20.36 11.31 -4.36
N ILE A 267 19.45 10.43 -4.74
CA ILE A 267 18.42 10.73 -5.74
C ILE A 267 17.27 11.34 -4.93
N GLU A 268 17.09 12.65 -5.05
CA GLU A 268 15.86 13.31 -4.61
C GLU A 268 14.70 12.69 -5.41
N ILE A 269 13.96 11.78 -4.79
CA ILE A 269 12.70 11.29 -5.34
C ILE A 269 11.70 12.41 -5.12
N PRO A 270 11.16 13.07 -6.18
CA PRO A 270 10.15 14.08 -6.01
C PRO A 270 8.97 13.45 -5.27
N LEU A 271 8.56 14.08 -4.15
CA LEU A 271 7.35 13.70 -3.44
C LEU A 271 6.22 13.59 -4.48
N PRO A 272 5.52 12.46 -4.59
CA PRO A 272 4.36 12.37 -5.45
C PRO A 272 3.44 13.50 -5.02
N HIS A 273 3.15 14.43 -5.93
CA HIS A 273 2.13 15.43 -5.71
C HIS A 273 0.80 14.67 -5.75
N ALA A 274 0.45 14.06 -4.62
CA ALA A 274 -0.87 13.48 -4.46
C ALA A 274 -1.82 14.68 -4.44
N ASP A 275 -2.61 14.82 -5.51
CA ASP A 275 -3.65 15.83 -5.56
C ASP A 275 -4.68 15.50 -4.47
N GLY A 276 -4.60 16.18 -3.32
CA GLY A 276 -5.55 16.06 -2.23
C GLY A 276 -4.93 16.02 -0.83
N SER A 277 -5.76 16.25 0.17
CA SER A 277 -5.43 16.11 1.59
C SER A 277 -5.33 14.63 2.00
N PHE A 278 -4.65 14.35 3.12
CA PHE A 278 -4.63 13.05 3.80
C PHE A 278 -6.02 12.45 3.95
N ILE A 279 -7.00 13.26 4.33
CA ILE A 279 -8.37 12.81 4.57
C ILE A 279 -9.05 12.38 3.27
N GLU A 280 -8.80 13.09 2.17
CA GLU A 280 -9.30 12.70 0.85
C GLU A 280 -8.66 11.40 0.39
N MET A 281 -7.34 11.28 0.49
CA MET A 281 -6.61 10.06 0.15
C MET A 281 -7.07 8.85 0.98
N LEU A 282 -7.23 9.04 2.30
CA LEU A 282 -7.69 7.99 3.19
C LEU A 282 -9.14 7.59 2.90
N ARG A 283 -10.02 8.56 2.62
CA ARG A 283 -11.41 8.27 2.20
C ARG A 283 -11.44 7.48 0.91
N ASP A 284 -10.66 7.86 -0.08
CA ASP A 284 -10.60 7.16 -1.36
C ASP A 284 -10.10 5.72 -1.22
N GLU A 285 -9.07 5.51 -0.39
CA GLU A 285 -8.62 4.17 -0.03
C GLU A 285 -9.72 3.38 0.71
N LEU A 286 -10.40 4.01 1.69
CA LEU A 286 -11.48 3.39 2.48
C LEU A 286 -12.70 2.99 1.64
N ARG A 287 -13.07 3.78 0.63
CA ARG A 287 -14.18 3.47 -0.30
C ARG A 287 -13.97 2.13 -1.00
N GLY A 288 -12.73 1.74 -1.24
CA GLY A 288 -12.37 0.43 -1.80
C GLY A 288 -12.78 -0.77 -0.93
N TYR A 289 -12.99 -0.57 0.38
CA TYR A 289 -13.36 -1.64 1.32
C TYR A 289 -14.87 -1.75 1.59
N GLY A 290 -15.68 -0.86 1.00
CA GLY A 290 -17.14 -0.83 1.10
C GLY A 290 -17.68 0.16 2.14
N GLY A 291 -18.88 0.71 1.87
CA GLY A 291 -19.35 1.93 2.52
C GLY A 291 -19.49 1.90 4.05
N ILE A 292 -19.81 0.75 4.67
CA ILE A 292 -19.91 0.70 6.15
C ILE A 292 -18.54 0.70 6.83
N ALA A 293 -17.50 0.19 6.16
CA ALA A 293 -16.15 0.14 6.73
C ALA A 293 -15.51 1.53 6.78
N GLU A 294 -15.73 2.33 5.72
CA GLU A 294 -15.34 3.74 5.66
C GLU A 294 -15.92 4.53 6.84
N VAL A 295 -17.25 4.50 7.01
CA VAL A 295 -17.93 5.24 8.08
C VAL A 295 -17.49 4.77 9.46
N VAL A 296 -17.42 3.45 9.68
CA VAL A 296 -16.99 2.88 10.96
C VAL A 296 -15.59 3.38 11.32
N LEU A 297 -14.61 3.31 10.41
CA LEU A 297 -13.25 3.71 10.73
C LEU A 297 -13.09 5.22 10.91
N LEU A 298 -13.67 6.01 10.02
CA LEU A 298 -13.57 7.47 10.11
C LEU A 298 -14.18 8.00 11.41
N GLU A 299 -15.36 7.51 11.81
CA GLU A 299 -15.98 7.92 13.09
C GLU A 299 -15.26 7.32 14.30
N ARG A 300 -14.78 6.08 14.20
CA ARG A 300 -14.09 5.40 15.30
C ARG A 300 -12.72 5.98 15.60
N TRP A 301 -12.06 6.56 14.60
CA TRP A 301 -10.79 7.24 14.73
C TRP A 301 -10.97 8.73 15.04
N GLY A 302 -12.17 9.29 14.87
CA GLY A 302 -12.39 10.73 15.07
C GLY A 302 -11.90 11.57 13.89
N LEU A 303 -11.95 10.99 12.68
CA LEU A 303 -11.64 11.63 11.41
C LEU A 303 -12.88 12.26 10.73
N LEU A 304 -14.01 12.32 11.43
CA LEU A 304 -15.22 13.07 11.02
C LEU A 304 -15.80 13.91 12.17
N GLY A 305 -15.02 14.16 13.22
CA GLY A 305 -15.47 14.83 14.44
C GLY A 305 -15.20 13.99 15.69
N GLU A 306 -16.11 14.04 16.67
CA GLU A 306 -15.96 13.31 17.92
C GLU A 306 -15.88 11.80 17.70
N ARG A 307 -14.96 11.17 18.45
CA ARG A 307 -14.69 9.75 18.36
C ARG A 307 -15.91 8.95 18.84
N SER A 308 -16.49 8.16 17.93
CA SER A 308 -17.59 7.25 18.31
C SER A 308 -17.06 5.98 18.97
N THR A 309 -17.81 5.48 19.95
CA THR A 309 -17.57 4.17 20.57
C THR A 309 -18.11 3.04 19.69
N LEU A 310 -17.60 1.83 19.89
CA LEU A 310 -18.13 0.63 19.21
C LEU A 310 -19.63 0.43 19.45
N GLN A 311 -20.13 0.81 20.64
CA GLN A 311 -21.54 0.68 21.00
C GLN A 311 -22.40 1.71 20.25
N GLN A 312 -21.98 2.98 20.21
CA GLN A 312 -22.67 4.02 19.45
C GLN A 312 -22.75 3.69 17.96
N LEU A 313 -21.65 3.19 17.37
CA LEU A 313 -21.62 2.76 15.96
C LEU A 313 -22.52 1.55 15.72
N ALA A 314 -22.56 0.61 16.66
CA ALA A 314 -23.43 -0.56 16.58
C ALA A 314 -24.91 -0.17 16.54
N GLU A 315 -25.33 0.70 17.46
CA GLU A 315 -26.69 1.24 17.52
C GLU A 315 -27.03 2.05 16.27
N LYS A 316 -26.13 2.96 15.86
CA LYS A 316 -26.30 3.82 14.67
C LYS A 316 -26.48 3.05 13.37
N HIS A 317 -25.80 1.92 13.21
CA HIS A 317 -25.82 1.12 11.98
C HIS A 317 -26.68 -0.15 12.07
N GLY A 318 -27.39 -0.38 13.18
CA GLY A 318 -28.19 -1.59 13.36
C GLY A 318 -27.35 -2.88 13.38
N LEU A 319 -26.12 -2.80 13.88
CA LEU A 319 -25.18 -3.92 13.98
C LEU A 319 -24.90 -4.25 15.44
N THR A 320 -24.25 -5.39 15.70
CA THR A 320 -23.75 -5.70 17.04
C THR A 320 -22.41 -5.01 17.28
N ARG A 321 -22.11 -4.68 18.54
CA ARG A 321 -20.80 -4.15 18.96
C ARG A 321 -19.63 -5.01 18.47
N GLU A 322 -19.78 -6.33 18.57
CA GLU A 322 -18.76 -7.28 18.09
C GLU A 322 -18.61 -7.23 16.57
N ARG A 323 -19.69 -7.02 15.82
CA ARG A 323 -19.61 -6.87 14.36
C ARG A 323 -18.86 -5.60 13.96
N ILE A 324 -19.10 -4.49 14.63
CA ILE A 324 -18.32 -3.25 14.41
C ILE A 324 -16.84 -3.48 14.71
N ARG A 325 -16.51 -4.13 15.83
CA ARG A 325 -15.12 -4.47 16.18
C ARG A 325 -14.45 -5.31 15.10
N GLN A 326 -15.16 -6.31 14.57
CA GLN A 326 -14.64 -7.14 13.48
C GLN A 326 -14.40 -6.34 12.20
N ILE A 327 -15.28 -5.39 11.86
CA ILE A 327 -15.10 -4.48 10.71
C ILE A 327 -13.86 -3.60 10.94
N GLU A 328 -13.73 -3.00 12.13
CA GLU A 328 -12.58 -2.16 12.50
C GLU A 328 -11.27 -2.94 12.36
N VAL A 329 -11.12 -4.07 13.06
CA VAL A 329 -9.89 -4.87 13.05
C VAL A 329 -9.54 -5.33 11.64
N LYS A 330 -10.49 -5.92 10.92
CA LYS A 330 -10.25 -6.46 9.57
C LYS A 330 -9.89 -5.37 8.57
N THR A 331 -10.51 -4.19 8.67
CA THR A 331 -10.26 -3.09 7.73
C THR A 331 -8.96 -2.38 8.08
N ALA A 332 -8.67 -2.16 9.37
CA ALA A 332 -7.39 -1.62 9.82
C ALA A 332 -6.21 -2.52 9.40
N GLU A 333 -6.32 -3.86 9.52
CA GLU A 333 -5.30 -4.79 9.06
C GLU A 333 -5.01 -4.65 7.56
N ARG A 334 -6.05 -4.52 6.74
CA ARG A 334 -5.92 -4.33 5.29
C ARG A 334 -5.31 -2.98 4.93
N LEU A 335 -5.70 -1.95 5.65
CA LEU A 335 -5.18 -0.61 5.44
C LEU A 335 -3.68 -0.52 5.73
N ARG A 336 -3.07 -1.38 6.54
CA ARG A 336 -1.62 -1.31 6.84
C ARG A 336 -0.74 -1.32 5.58
N GLY A 337 -1.19 -1.92 4.48
CA GLY A 337 -0.48 -1.94 3.20
C GLY A 337 -0.81 -0.78 2.25
N ALA A 338 -1.70 0.13 2.63
CA ALA A 338 -2.15 1.22 1.78
C ALA A 338 -1.04 2.26 1.56
N GLY A 339 -0.96 2.80 0.34
CA GLY A 339 0.05 3.79 -0.05
C GLY A 339 -0.04 5.10 0.75
N VAL A 340 -1.23 5.45 1.25
CA VAL A 340 -1.46 6.67 2.05
C VAL A 340 -0.56 6.75 3.28
N TRP A 341 -0.19 5.62 3.89
CA TRP A 341 0.70 5.61 5.07
C TRP A 341 2.15 5.87 4.72
N VAL A 342 2.58 5.51 3.51
CA VAL A 342 3.91 5.86 3.01
C VAL A 342 4.00 7.38 2.86
N THR A 343 3.00 7.99 2.22
CA THR A 343 2.91 9.45 2.08
C THR A 343 2.84 10.12 3.45
N PHE A 344 1.97 9.64 4.36
CA PHE A 344 1.89 10.17 5.73
C PHE A 344 3.24 10.13 6.43
N SER A 345 3.94 9.00 6.35
CA SER A 345 5.26 8.86 6.96
C SER A 345 6.27 9.86 6.39
N GLN A 346 6.24 10.12 5.08
CA GLN A 346 7.13 11.08 4.43
C GLN A 346 6.86 12.51 4.87
N HIS A 347 5.58 12.90 5.01
CA HIS A 347 5.22 14.21 5.54
C HIS A 347 5.70 14.39 6.99
N VAL A 348 5.53 13.37 7.85
CA VAL A 348 6.05 13.41 9.22
C VAL A 348 7.59 13.45 9.25
N ASP A 349 8.27 12.64 8.43
CA ASP A 349 9.72 12.68 8.29
C ASP A 349 10.20 14.09 7.92
N GLY A 350 9.59 14.71 6.90
CA GLY A 350 9.95 16.05 6.45
C GLY A 350 9.69 17.14 7.50
N LEU A 351 8.65 16.98 8.34
CA LEU A 351 8.38 17.91 9.45
C LEU A 351 9.35 17.75 10.62
N LEU A 352 9.88 16.54 10.83
CA LEU A 352 10.86 16.25 11.88
C LEU A 352 12.30 16.51 11.45
N ASP A 353 12.58 16.51 10.14
CA ASP A 353 13.93 16.73 9.62
C ASP A 353 14.47 18.09 10.08
N SER A 354 15.68 18.06 10.66
CA SER A 354 16.39 19.24 11.15
C SER A 354 15.60 20.13 12.13
N ARG A 355 14.60 19.56 12.81
CA ARG A 355 13.74 20.32 13.73
C ARG A 355 14.37 20.45 15.12
N GLU A 356 14.32 21.66 15.69
CA GLU A 356 14.85 21.99 17.02
C GLU A 356 13.77 22.11 18.12
N THR A 357 12.50 22.12 17.73
CA THR A 357 11.36 22.26 18.65
C THR A 357 10.38 21.11 18.47
N PRO A 358 9.62 20.69 19.50
CA PRO A 358 8.75 19.52 19.35
C PRO A 358 7.69 19.71 18.25
N LEU A 359 7.41 18.63 17.51
CA LEU A 359 6.30 18.59 16.56
C LEU A 359 5.00 18.31 17.32
N TRP A 360 4.35 19.37 17.80
CA TRP A 360 3.13 19.25 18.58
C TRP A 360 1.97 18.74 17.73
N MET A 361 1.23 17.75 18.25
CA MET A 361 0.16 17.06 17.51
C MET A 361 -0.93 18.02 17.00
N ASP A 362 -1.30 19.01 17.80
CA ASP A 362 -2.30 20.04 17.50
C ASP A 362 -1.83 21.10 16.48
N ARG A 363 -0.54 21.12 16.15
CA ARG A 363 0.03 22.00 15.13
C ARG A 363 0.27 21.30 13.79
N LEU A 364 0.12 19.98 13.73
CA LEU A 364 0.42 19.20 12.53
C LEU A 364 -0.34 19.73 11.28
N PRO A 365 -1.67 19.98 11.33
CA PRO A 365 -2.40 20.65 10.24
C PRO A 365 -1.87 22.03 9.82
N ALA A 366 -1.43 22.84 10.78
CA ALA A 366 -1.01 24.21 10.54
C ALA A 366 0.39 24.28 9.93
N GLU A 367 1.23 23.29 10.22
CA GLU A 367 2.58 23.18 9.67
C GLU A 367 2.61 22.49 8.31
N ASP A 368 1.64 21.60 8.07
CA ASP A 368 1.48 20.95 6.77
C ASP A 368 -0.02 20.80 6.42
N PRO A 369 -0.53 21.65 5.50
CA PRO A 369 -1.93 21.62 5.06
C PRO A 369 -2.37 20.28 4.47
N TRP A 370 -1.44 19.40 4.07
CA TRP A 370 -1.78 18.07 3.59
C TRP A 370 -2.58 17.27 4.62
N PHE A 371 -2.36 17.46 5.93
CA PHE A 371 -3.15 16.75 6.96
C PHE A 371 -4.62 17.21 7.04
N GLY A 372 -4.95 18.39 6.49
CA GLY A 372 -6.29 18.99 6.51
C GLY A 372 -6.49 19.97 7.68
N ASP A 373 -7.33 21.00 7.49
CA ASP A 373 -7.39 22.19 8.35
C ASP A 373 -8.32 22.07 9.59
N ASP A 374 -8.96 20.92 9.77
CA ASP A 374 -9.98 20.73 10.80
C ASP A 374 -9.36 20.47 12.19
N ALA A 375 -9.68 21.31 13.17
CA ALA A 375 -9.12 21.20 14.53
C ALA A 375 -9.36 19.83 15.22
N TRP A 376 -10.49 19.18 14.90
CA TRP A 376 -10.84 17.88 15.46
C TRP A 376 -10.00 16.71 14.90
N LEU A 377 -9.29 16.93 13.78
CA LEU A 377 -8.41 15.92 13.17
C LEU A 377 -7.27 15.48 14.09
N THR A 378 -6.83 16.34 15.00
CA THR A 378 -5.72 16.08 15.93
C THR A 378 -5.82 14.71 16.60
N HIS A 379 -7.01 14.33 17.09
CA HIS A 379 -7.24 13.05 17.76
C HIS A 379 -7.21 11.86 16.78
N GLY A 380 -7.73 12.05 15.58
CA GLY A 380 -7.72 11.02 14.54
C GLY A 380 -6.33 10.80 13.95
N LEU A 381 -5.57 11.87 13.74
CA LEU A 381 -4.18 11.81 13.31
C LEU A 381 -3.31 11.12 14.37
N ALA A 382 -3.49 11.43 15.66
CA ALA A 382 -2.84 10.72 16.76
C ALA A 382 -3.13 9.20 16.72
N THR A 383 -4.40 8.84 16.54
CA THR A 383 -4.81 7.43 16.39
C THR A 383 -4.14 6.78 15.17
N CYS A 384 -4.02 7.50 14.05
CA CYS A 384 -3.38 6.98 12.84
C CYS A 384 -1.88 6.76 13.04
N ILE A 385 -1.17 7.68 13.71
CA ILE A 385 0.25 7.54 14.02
C ILE A 385 0.48 6.27 14.85
N GLU A 386 -0.27 6.08 15.93
CA GLU A 386 -0.13 4.91 16.80
C GLU A 386 -0.42 3.59 16.07
N LEU A 387 -1.47 3.55 15.23
CA LEU A 387 -1.91 2.32 14.57
C LEU A 387 -1.02 1.92 13.38
N PHE A 388 -0.61 2.91 12.57
CA PHE A 388 -0.02 2.66 11.26
C PHE A 388 1.45 3.03 11.18
N LEU A 389 1.92 3.97 12.00
CA LEU A 389 3.30 4.45 11.98
C LEU A 389 4.09 4.12 13.24
N GLY A 390 3.46 3.44 14.20
CA GLY A 390 4.04 3.06 15.48
C GLY A 390 5.44 2.41 15.45
N PRO A 391 5.89 1.73 14.38
CA PRO A 391 7.27 1.27 14.31
C PRO A 391 8.33 2.37 14.11
N ARG A 392 7.93 3.54 13.60
CA ARG A 392 8.84 4.66 13.23
C ARG A 392 8.59 5.92 14.03
N PHE A 393 7.33 6.24 14.31
CA PHE A 393 6.94 7.44 15.04
C PHE A 393 6.06 7.08 16.22
N HIS A 394 6.16 7.88 17.26
CA HIS A 394 5.43 7.72 18.50
C HIS A 394 4.91 9.07 18.98
N LEU A 395 3.88 8.99 19.83
CA LEU A 395 3.38 10.14 20.56
C LEU A 395 4.04 10.17 21.94
N VAL A 396 4.85 11.19 22.18
CA VAL A 396 5.52 11.43 23.46
C VAL A 396 4.77 12.53 24.20
N GLU A 397 4.34 12.27 25.43
CA GLU A 397 3.65 13.26 26.25
C GLU A 397 4.67 14.16 26.97
N ILE A 398 4.62 15.46 26.70
CA ILE A 398 5.49 16.47 27.29
C ILE A 398 4.60 17.56 27.86
N LYS A 399 4.66 17.77 29.18
CA LYS A 399 3.81 18.76 29.89
C LYS A 399 2.32 18.61 29.54
N GLN A 400 1.82 17.37 29.53
CA GLN A 400 0.43 17.00 29.16
C GLN A 400 0.03 17.30 27.70
N ARG A 401 1.00 17.58 26.84
CA ARG A 401 0.78 17.82 25.42
C ARG A 401 1.49 16.75 24.59
N PRO A 402 0.78 16.04 23.68
CA PRO A 402 1.39 15.04 22.83
C PRO A 402 2.24 15.71 21.73
N ALA A 403 3.47 15.26 21.59
CA ALA A 403 4.37 15.57 20.49
C ALA A 403 4.65 14.31 19.67
N VAL A 404 4.72 14.47 18.34
CA VAL A 404 5.18 13.41 17.43
C VAL A 404 6.71 13.37 17.48
N SER A 405 7.27 12.19 17.69
CA SER A 405 8.72 11.99 17.73
C SER A 405 9.09 10.63 17.14
N ALA A 406 10.33 10.50 16.66
CA ALA A 406 10.91 9.20 16.38
C ALA A 406 11.19 8.40 17.68
N LEU A 407 11.35 9.08 18.83
CA LEU A 407 11.58 8.43 20.13
C LEU A 407 10.31 7.81 20.71
N ALA A 408 10.43 6.58 21.20
CA ALA A 408 9.35 5.93 21.93
C ALA A 408 9.18 6.58 23.32
N PRO A 409 7.96 6.55 23.92
CA PRO A 409 7.71 7.17 25.23
C PRO A 409 8.53 6.55 26.36
N THR A 410 8.90 5.27 26.25
CA THR A 410 9.79 4.59 27.18
C THR A 410 11.24 5.06 27.03
N GLU A 411 11.70 5.28 25.80
CA GLU A 411 13.05 5.81 25.53
C GLU A 411 13.18 7.24 26.04
N TRP A 412 12.18 8.09 25.81
CA TRP A 412 12.14 9.46 26.32
C TRP A 412 12.26 9.52 27.85
N ARG A 413 11.45 8.73 28.57
CA ARG A 413 11.52 8.66 30.04
C ARG A 413 12.88 8.18 30.53
N ARG A 414 13.45 7.16 29.89
CA ARG A 414 14.79 6.66 30.22
C ARG A 414 15.85 7.74 30.04
N ILE A 415 15.82 8.48 28.92
CA ILE A 415 16.76 9.57 28.65
C ILE A 415 16.70 10.64 29.75
N ILE A 416 15.50 11.01 30.22
CA ILE A 416 15.34 11.95 31.33
C ILE A 416 16.00 11.39 32.61
N GLU A 417 15.71 10.14 32.97
CA GLU A 417 16.27 9.51 34.17
C GLU A 417 17.81 9.42 34.13
N ASP A 418 18.36 9.01 33.00
CA ASP A 418 19.81 8.88 32.80
C ASP A 418 20.50 10.24 32.90
N CYS A 419 19.94 11.27 32.25
CA CYS A 419 20.46 12.63 32.33
C CYS A 419 20.42 13.19 33.76
N LYS A 420 19.34 12.95 34.52
CA LYS A 420 19.25 13.32 35.94
C LYS A 420 20.34 12.64 36.77
N LEU A 421 20.61 11.36 36.51
CA LEU A 421 21.66 10.61 37.22
C LEU A 421 23.06 11.15 36.93
N ILE A 422 23.32 11.56 35.68
CA ILE A 422 24.61 12.10 35.22
C ILE A 422 24.87 13.49 35.77
N LEU A 423 23.87 14.37 35.72
CA LEU A 423 23.99 15.72 36.27
C LEU A 423 24.11 15.68 37.80
N GLY A 424 23.36 14.81 38.46
CA GLY A 424 23.26 14.84 39.92
C GLY A 424 22.57 16.12 40.43
N PRO A 425 22.32 16.22 41.75
CA PRO A 425 21.49 17.29 42.31
C PRO A 425 22.15 18.68 42.27
N GLU A 426 23.48 18.76 42.28
CA GLU A 426 24.19 20.03 42.37
C GLU A 426 24.35 20.74 41.01
N LEU A 427 24.32 19.99 39.90
CA LEU A 427 24.67 20.50 38.56
C LEU A 427 23.46 20.78 37.67
N SER A 428 22.24 20.60 38.17
CA SER A 428 21.00 20.95 37.45
C SER A 428 20.86 22.46 37.16
N HIS A 429 21.68 23.31 37.79
CA HIS A 429 21.67 24.76 37.63
C HIS A 429 22.63 25.29 36.56
N ASP A 430 23.53 24.44 36.01
CA ASP A 430 24.46 24.81 34.93
C ASP A 430 23.81 24.55 33.57
N GLU A 431 23.11 25.56 33.04
CA GLU A 431 22.33 25.46 31.80
C GLU A 431 23.19 25.03 30.61
N ASP A 432 24.43 25.54 30.48
CA ASP A 432 25.35 25.19 29.39
C ASP A 432 25.77 23.71 29.44
N ARG A 433 25.93 23.16 30.64
CA ARG A 433 26.22 21.74 30.82
C ARG A 433 24.99 20.88 30.51
N VAL A 434 23.80 21.29 30.95
CA VAL A 434 22.54 20.59 30.65
C VAL A 434 22.29 20.56 29.14
N TRP A 435 22.50 21.68 28.44
CA TRP A 435 22.34 21.77 26.99
C TRP A 435 23.31 20.87 26.24
N ARG A 436 24.59 20.86 26.61
CA ARG A 436 25.60 19.97 26.00
C ARG A 436 25.25 18.50 26.21
N LEU A 437 24.77 18.13 27.38
CA LEU A 437 24.30 16.77 27.66
C LEU A 437 23.09 16.42 26.80
N ALA A 438 22.09 17.29 26.72
CA ALA A 438 20.90 17.09 25.89
C ALA A 438 21.26 16.92 24.40
N ALA A 439 22.16 17.76 23.88
CA ALA A 439 22.65 17.67 22.51
C ALA A 439 23.42 16.36 22.25
N ALA A 440 24.20 15.88 23.23
CA ALA A 440 24.97 14.65 23.13
C ALA A 440 24.09 13.38 23.19
N VAL A 441 22.99 13.40 23.94
CA VAL A 441 22.09 12.24 24.06
C VAL A 441 21.06 12.20 22.93
N LEU A 442 20.65 13.36 22.40
CA LEU A 442 19.66 13.50 21.33
C LEU A 442 20.32 13.95 20.02
N VAL A 443 21.27 13.17 19.48
CA VAL A 443 22.08 13.58 18.32
C VAL A 443 21.25 13.65 17.03
N GLU A 444 20.49 12.60 16.72
CA GLU A 444 19.65 12.50 15.53
C GLU A 444 18.19 12.20 15.90
N LYS A 445 17.97 11.07 16.59
CA LYS A 445 16.64 10.65 17.04
C LYS A 445 16.18 11.51 18.22
N GLY A 446 15.11 12.27 18.05
CA GLY A 446 14.55 13.10 19.12
C GLY A 446 15.23 14.46 19.28
N SER A 447 16.01 14.93 18.30
CA SER A 447 16.66 16.24 18.35
C SER A 447 15.67 17.38 18.58
N GLU A 448 14.43 17.22 18.09
CA GLU A 448 13.32 18.13 18.26
C GLU A 448 12.87 18.28 19.72
N LEU A 449 13.29 17.36 20.61
CA LEU A 449 12.94 17.36 22.03
C LEU A 449 14.03 17.93 22.95
N ARG A 450 15.16 18.41 22.41
CA ARG A 450 16.30 18.93 23.21
C ARG A 450 15.88 20.05 24.16
N GLY A 451 15.16 21.05 23.67
CA GLY A 451 14.70 22.17 24.49
C GLY A 451 13.79 21.74 25.64
N GLU A 452 12.93 20.74 25.39
CA GLU A 452 12.07 20.18 26.44
C GLU A 452 12.86 19.32 27.42
N LEU A 453 13.89 18.59 26.97
CA LEU A 453 14.79 17.85 27.86
C LEU A 453 15.52 18.81 28.80
N VAL A 454 16.07 19.91 28.28
CA VAL A 454 16.70 20.96 29.10
C VAL A 454 15.70 21.51 30.10
N SER A 455 14.48 21.86 29.66
CA SER A 455 13.42 22.33 30.56
C SER A 455 13.06 21.32 31.65
N HIS A 456 13.08 20.01 31.37
CA HIS A 456 12.81 18.96 32.34
C HIS A 456 13.94 18.77 33.36
N LEU A 457 15.17 19.11 32.99
CA LEU A 457 16.36 18.94 33.84
C LEU A 457 16.68 20.17 34.70
N THR A 458 16.26 21.37 34.27
CA THR A 458 16.50 22.63 34.98
C THR A 458 15.40 23.01 35.97
N VAL A 459 14.15 22.58 35.73
CA VAL A 459 13.05 22.86 36.65
C VAL A 459 13.17 21.94 37.87
N PRO A 460 13.31 22.47 39.10
CA PRO A 460 13.26 21.67 40.31
C PRO A 460 11.90 20.97 40.35
N SER A 461 11.92 19.63 40.32
CA SER A 461 10.70 18.85 40.51
C SER A 461 10.15 19.18 41.89
N GLU A 462 9.06 19.97 41.96
CA GLU A 462 8.31 20.19 43.21
C GLU A 462 7.79 18.87 43.80
N THR A 463 7.81 17.79 43.00
CA THR A 463 7.37 16.44 43.38
C THR A 463 8.49 15.52 43.86
N ASP A 464 9.76 15.88 43.73
CA ASP A 464 10.90 15.07 44.23
C ASP A 464 11.12 15.25 45.76
N SER A 465 10.20 15.95 46.45
CA SER A 465 10.30 16.26 47.88
C SER A 465 10.15 15.06 48.82
N GLU A 466 9.54 13.93 48.47
CA GLU A 466 9.31 12.85 49.46
C GLU A 466 8.86 11.48 48.90
N ALA A 467 9.14 11.18 47.63
CA ALA A 467 8.85 9.84 47.10
C ALA A 467 10.02 8.89 47.40
N GLU A 468 9.85 7.99 48.37
CA GLU A 468 10.75 6.83 48.56
C GLU A 468 10.89 6.08 47.23
N LEU A 469 12.05 6.21 46.58
CA LEU A 469 12.37 5.44 45.39
C LEU A 469 12.33 3.95 45.77
N PRO A 470 11.60 3.09 45.01
CA PRO A 470 11.60 1.66 45.27
C PRO A 470 13.03 1.13 45.20
N ALA A 471 13.39 0.23 46.10
CA ALA A 471 14.71 -0.38 46.15
C ALA A 471 15.07 -0.96 44.76
N VAL A 472 16.03 -0.33 44.10
CA VAL A 472 16.49 -0.72 42.76
C VAL A 472 17.28 -2.02 42.89
N ASP A 473 16.98 -2.98 42.01
CA ASP A 473 17.72 -4.23 41.89
C ASP A 473 19.23 -3.95 41.76
N PRO A 474 20.11 -4.56 42.58
CA PRO A 474 21.54 -4.31 42.56
C PRO A 474 22.19 -4.57 41.19
N ASP A 475 21.66 -5.48 40.38
CA ASP A 475 22.19 -5.73 39.03
C ASP A 475 21.85 -4.58 38.07
N VAL A 476 20.66 -3.98 38.22
CA VAL A 476 20.26 -2.77 37.48
C VAL A 476 21.10 -1.57 37.93
N ALA A 477 21.42 -1.47 39.23
CA ALA A 477 22.28 -0.42 39.77
C ALA A 477 23.71 -0.51 39.21
N LEU A 478 24.28 -1.71 39.12
CA LEU A 478 25.61 -1.93 38.54
C LEU A 478 25.66 -1.63 37.03
N SER A 479 24.63 -2.06 36.29
CA SER A 479 24.51 -1.73 34.86
C SER A 479 24.47 -0.22 34.63
N ARG A 480 23.69 0.50 35.44
CA ARG A 480 23.60 1.97 35.39
C ARG A 480 24.91 2.68 35.74
N GLN A 481 25.68 2.14 36.70
CA GLN A 481 27.01 2.69 37.02
C GLN A 481 28.00 2.54 35.86
N LEU A 482 27.97 1.40 35.15
CA LEU A 482 28.84 1.17 33.99
C LEU A 482 28.46 2.06 32.80
N GLU A 483 27.15 2.20 32.52
CA GLU A 483 26.65 3.11 31.47
C GLU A 483 27.03 4.56 31.75
N ARG A 484 26.89 5.01 33.01
CA ARG A 484 27.33 6.34 33.45
C ARG A 484 28.82 6.57 33.20
N ALA A 485 29.68 5.63 33.59
CA ALA A 485 31.12 5.75 33.38
C ALA A 485 31.50 5.82 31.89
N LEU A 486 30.82 5.05 31.03
CA LEU A 486 31.04 5.04 29.58
C LEU A 486 30.60 6.36 28.94
N LEU A 487 29.46 6.91 29.39
CA LEU A 487 28.94 8.18 28.88
C LEU A 487 29.79 9.37 29.34
N GLU A 488 30.22 9.39 30.62
CA GLU A 488 31.15 10.39 31.13
C GLU A 488 32.47 10.39 30.32
N GLN A 489 33.00 9.21 29.99
CA GLN A 489 34.18 9.09 29.14
C GLN A 489 33.93 9.60 27.70
N THR A 490 32.74 9.39 27.17
CA THR A 490 32.34 9.86 25.83
C THR A 490 32.20 11.38 25.80
N LEU A 491 31.56 11.96 26.82
CA LEU A 491 31.42 13.41 26.98
C LEU A 491 32.77 14.10 27.16
N LEU A 492 33.71 13.50 27.91
CA LEU A 492 35.08 13.99 28.01
C LEU A 492 35.78 14.02 26.66
N ARG A 493 35.64 12.97 25.84
CA ARG A 493 36.21 12.93 24.48
C ARG A 493 35.59 13.97 23.55
N ILE A 494 34.29 14.23 23.66
CA ILE A 494 33.61 15.28 22.89
C ILE A 494 34.06 16.67 23.34
N ALA A 495 34.34 16.87 24.64
CA ALA A 495 34.85 18.15 25.14
C ALA A 495 36.31 18.41 24.76
N GLU A 496 37.10 17.36 24.54
CA GLU A 496 38.50 17.44 24.08
C GLU A 496 38.64 17.63 22.56
N SER A 497 37.59 17.32 21.77
CA SER A 497 37.50 17.53 20.32
C SER A 497 36.85 18.86 19.97
#